data_AF-A0A6B1IPJ4-F1
#
_entry.id   AF-A0A6B1IPJ4-F1
#
_cell.length_a   1.000
_cell.length_b   1.000
_cell.length_c   1.000
_cell.angle_alpha   90.00
_cell.angle_beta   90.00
_cell.angle_gamma   90.00
#
_symmetry.space_group_name_H-M   'P 1'
#
loop_
_entity.id
_entity.type
_entity.pdbx_description
1 polymer ?
#
loop_
_entity_poly.entity_id
_entity_poly.type
_entity_poly.pdbx_seq_one_letter_code
_entity_poly.pdbx_strand_id
1 'polypeptide(L)'
;MDSRLTIAGRELAGLRAEKTILLAIGIQLFIAMFSSFLVVGLVSMYDPGALDGAEIEVAAAGDAVDDLERAAAEVPGASVTPYEDAGAARSAFERNAADAVVVTTRTESGRVSAAVTAPDATVETTVIVVQLRELLRTYELNERDARAPSLEESPLPLPDRSDTSPYFTFTYTVLIPLLVFLPVFISGSLIVDSITEELDQGTMELLRVAPVTLAEIVDGKAAAAIGIAPGQALLWLLLLEANGTSVANVGPILALMTALTTLVVSVAVGIAAVAPDRQAAQLLYSVAVLVLFGGATAMAGGPANAVARLAIDSADATTGVLVVAYAAIAAAAYLGVRRVVAVEGFGR
;
A
#
# COMPACT_ATOMS: atom_id res chain seq x y z
N MET A 1 -6.30 38.66 15.04
CA MET A 1 -5.66 37.33 15.00
C MET A 1 -6.16 36.41 16.11
N ASP A 2 -6.57 36.94 17.28
CA ASP A 2 -7.04 36.12 18.41
C ASP A 2 -8.32 35.33 18.14
N SER A 3 -9.35 35.93 17.53
CA SER A 3 -10.65 35.27 17.37
C SER A 3 -10.60 33.98 16.53
N ARG A 4 -9.78 33.93 15.49
CA ARG A 4 -9.66 32.75 14.60
C ARG A 4 -9.03 31.56 15.31
N LEU A 5 -7.98 31.81 16.10
CA LEU A 5 -7.30 30.78 16.88
C LEU A 5 -8.19 30.28 18.01
N THR A 6 -8.98 31.15 18.64
CA THR A 6 -9.98 30.74 19.64
C THR A 6 -11.06 29.85 19.02
N ILE A 7 -11.58 30.19 17.83
CA ILE A 7 -12.56 29.37 17.11
C ILE A 7 -11.96 28.01 16.74
N ALA A 8 -10.76 28.02 16.15
CA ALA A 8 -10.06 26.78 15.81
C ALA A 8 -9.82 25.89 17.05
N GLY A 9 -9.42 26.48 18.18
CA GLY A 9 -9.23 25.78 19.45
C GLY A 9 -10.53 25.18 20.00
N ARG A 10 -11.66 25.88 19.85
CA ARG A 10 -12.99 25.36 20.22
C ARG A 10 -13.39 24.18 19.34
N GLU A 11 -13.18 24.26 18.03
CA GLU A 11 -13.45 23.15 17.10
C GLU A 11 -12.60 21.91 17.43
N LEU A 12 -11.30 22.11 17.64
CA LEU A 12 -10.38 21.05 18.09
C LEU A 12 -10.83 20.41 19.41
N ALA A 13 -11.31 21.21 20.37
CA ALA A 13 -11.84 20.69 21.63
C ALA A 13 -13.14 19.90 21.43
N GLY A 14 -14.01 20.34 20.51
CA GLY A 14 -15.22 19.61 20.10
C GLY A 14 -14.89 18.26 19.48
N LEU A 15 -13.93 18.22 18.55
CA LEU A 15 -13.48 16.99 17.90
C LEU A 15 -12.84 16.01 18.89
N ARG A 16 -12.09 16.52 19.86
CA ARG A 16 -11.55 15.70 20.96
C ARG A 16 -12.64 15.14 21.88
N ALA A 17 -13.81 15.78 21.98
CA ALA A 17 -14.93 15.24 22.74
C ALA A 17 -15.69 14.15 21.97
N GLU A 18 -15.52 14.08 20.65
CA GLU A 18 -16.20 13.12 19.79
C GLU A 18 -15.57 11.72 19.92
N LYS A 19 -16.24 10.86 20.69
CA LYS A 19 -15.77 9.50 21.00
C LYS A 19 -15.58 8.64 19.74
N THR A 20 -16.40 8.84 18.71
CA THR A 20 -16.31 8.07 17.47
C THR A 20 -15.02 8.37 16.70
N ILE A 21 -14.65 9.65 16.57
CA ILE A 21 -13.41 10.06 15.90
C ILE A 21 -12.19 9.58 16.69
N LEU A 22 -12.18 9.78 18.02
CA LEU A 22 -11.11 9.29 18.89
C LEU A 22 -10.97 7.77 18.83
N LEU A 23 -12.08 7.04 18.85
CA LEU A 23 -12.09 5.58 18.76
C LEU A 23 -11.57 5.12 17.39
N ALA A 24 -11.98 5.75 16.30
CA ALA A 24 -11.49 5.44 14.96
C ALA A 24 -9.97 5.62 14.85
N ILE A 25 -9.45 6.77 15.31
CA ILE A 25 -8.02 7.04 15.35
C ILE A 25 -7.30 6.01 16.23
N GLY A 26 -7.83 5.71 17.42
CA GLY A 26 -7.25 4.74 18.35
C GLY A 26 -7.19 3.31 17.79
N ILE A 27 -8.26 2.85 17.12
CA ILE A 27 -8.32 1.53 16.47
C ILE A 27 -7.29 1.47 15.33
N GLN A 28 -7.23 2.50 14.49
CA GLN A 28 -6.23 2.55 13.42
C GLN A 28 -4.80 2.45 13.99
N LEU A 29 -4.53 3.12 15.12
CA LEU A 29 -3.20 3.17 15.75
C LEU A 29 -2.82 1.80 16.30
N PHE A 30 -3.79 1.14 16.93
CA PHE A 30 -3.64 -0.22 17.42
C PHE A 30 -3.35 -1.21 16.29
N ILE A 31 -4.12 -1.15 15.19
CA ILE A 31 -3.92 -2.03 14.04
C ILE A 31 -2.54 -1.81 13.42
N ALA A 32 -2.13 -0.56 13.22
CA ALA A 32 -0.81 -0.25 12.65
C ALA A 32 0.33 -0.78 13.51
N MET A 33 0.23 -0.66 14.85
CA MET A 33 1.23 -1.15 15.79
C MET A 33 1.33 -2.68 15.81
N PHE A 34 0.21 -3.39 15.60
CA PHE A 34 0.18 -4.86 15.60
C PHE A 34 0.39 -5.48 14.21
N SER A 35 0.38 -4.69 13.13
CA SER A 35 0.50 -5.18 11.76
C SER A 35 1.82 -5.89 11.50
N SER A 36 2.93 -5.38 12.06
CA SER A 36 4.26 -6.01 11.89
C SER A 36 4.31 -7.40 12.54
N PHE A 37 3.70 -7.55 13.73
CA PHE A 37 3.57 -8.84 14.41
C PHE A 37 2.73 -9.84 13.58
N LEU A 38 1.63 -9.37 12.99
CA LEU A 38 0.76 -10.21 12.18
C LEU A 38 1.43 -10.67 10.88
N VAL A 39 2.20 -9.81 10.21
CA VAL A 39 2.94 -10.19 8.98
C VAL A 39 3.98 -11.26 9.28
N VAL A 40 4.78 -11.13 10.35
CA VAL A 40 5.78 -12.14 10.72
C VAL A 40 5.12 -13.48 11.09
N GLY A 41 4.02 -13.43 11.86
CA GLY A 41 3.27 -14.64 12.21
C GLY A 41 2.60 -15.31 11.00
N LEU A 42 2.15 -14.52 10.02
CA LEU A 42 1.51 -15.02 8.81
C LEU A 42 2.53 -15.54 7.79
N VAL A 43 3.68 -14.88 7.61
CA VAL A 43 4.78 -15.39 6.76
C VAL A 43 5.27 -16.75 7.29
N SER A 44 5.39 -16.91 8.60
CA SER A 44 5.71 -18.22 9.21
C SER A 44 4.67 -19.31 8.94
N MET A 45 3.43 -18.96 8.58
CA MET A 45 2.34 -19.91 8.33
C MET A 45 2.09 -20.15 6.83
N TYR A 46 2.40 -19.18 5.97
CA TYR A 46 2.11 -19.21 4.53
C TYR A 46 3.34 -19.39 3.64
N ASP A 47 4.55 -19.28 4.20
CA ASP A 47 5.78 -19.75 3.58
C ASP A 47 6.30 -21.01 4.32
N PRO A 48 5.67 -22.18 4.15
CA PRO A 48 6.13 -23.40 4.78
C PRO A 48 7.53 -23.84 4.31
N GLY A 49 8.07 -23.26 3.22
CA GLY A 49 9.47 -23.46 2.82
C GLY A 49 10.47 -22.74 3.73
N ALA A 50 10.02 -21.75 4.52
CA ALA A 50 10.80 -21.12 5.58
C ALA A 50 10.78 -21.93 6.89
N LEU A 51 9.96 -22.99 6.97
CA LEU A 51 10.00 -23.97 8.04
C LEU A 51 10.94 -25.10 7.60
N ASP A 52 12.17 -25.10 8.10
CA ASP A 52 13.05 -26.28 8.01
C ASP A 52 12.28 -27.54 8.41
N GLY A 53 12.05 -28.47 7.47
CA GLY A 53 11.56 -29.83 7.80
C GLY A 53 10.48 -30.48 6.91
N ALA A 54 10.05 -29.87 5.80
CA ALA A 54 9.20 -30.58 4.84
C ALA A 54 10.05 -31.50 3.96
N GLU A 55 10.12 -32.78 4.34
CA GLU A 55 10.75 -33.84 3.54
C GLU A 55 9.79 -34.28 2.43
N ILE A 56 10.27 -34.31 1.19
CA ILE A 56 9.55 -34.85 0.03
C ILE A 56 10.31 -36.05 -0.52
N GLU A 57 9.60 -37.16 -0.76
CA GLU A 57 10.12 -38.35 -1.42
C GLU A 57 9.68 -38.36 -2.89
N VAL A 58 10.65 -38.33 -3.80
CA VAL A 58 10.42 -38.28 -5.25
C VAL A 58 10.74 -39.62 -5.88
N ALA A 59 9.74 -40.28 -6.45
CA ALA A 59 9.94 -41.47 -7.27
C ALA A 59 10.45 -41.04 -8.66
N ALA A 60 11.70 -41.37 -8.98
CA ALA A 60 12.32 -40.98 -10.24
C ALA A 60 12.52 -42.17 -11.19
N ALA A 61 12.32 -41.95 -12.49
CA ALA A 61 12.58 -42.94 -13.52
C ALA A 61 13.14 -42.30 -14.80
N GLY A 62 13.84 -43.10 -15.61
CA GLY A 62 14.35 -42.71 -16.94
C GLY A 62 15.86 -42.48 -17.01
N ASP A 63 16.32 -41.77 -18.05
CA ASP A 63 17.72 -41.80 -18.48
C ASP A 63 18.67 -40.92 -17.66
N ALA A 64 18.13 -39.98 -16.86
CA ALA A 64 18.92 -38.97 -16.14
C ALA A 64 18.59 -38.94 -14.64
N VAL A 65 18.17 -40.08 -14.08
CA VAL A 65 17.81 -40.19 -12.67
C VAL A 65 19.00 -39.99 -11.73
N ASP A 66 20.18 -40.51 -12.07
CA ASP A 66 21.40 -40.34 -11.27
C ASP A 66 21.77 -38.86 -11.09
N ASP A 67 21.51 -38.05 -12.12
CA ASP A 67 21.75 -36.61 -12.09
C ASP A 67 20.73 -35.89 -11.18
N LEU A 68 19.48 -36.39 -11.14
CA LEU A 68 18.42 -35.89 -10.27
C LEU A 68 18.65 -36.26 -8.79
N GLU A 69 19.12 -37.47 -8.53
CA GLU A 69 19.52 -37.92 -7.19
C GLU A 69 20.66 -37.06 -6.63
N ARG A 70 21.64 -36.72 -7.48
CA ARG A 70 22.74 -35.81 -7.10
C ARG A 70 22.24 -34.42 -6.72
N ALA A 71 21.27 -33.89 -7.47
CA ALA A 71 20.65 -32.61 -7.15
C ALA A 71 19.86 -32.66 -5.84
N ALA A 72 19.22 -33.80 -5.52
CA ALA A 72 18.50 -33.97 -4.26
C ALA A 72 19.42 -33.95 -3.04
N ALA A 73 20.64 -34.47 -3.16
CA ALA A 73 21.63 -34.41 -2.09
C ALA A 73 22.05 -32.98 -1.70
N GLU A 74 21.82 -32.00 -2.58
CA GLU A 74 22.12 -30.58 -2.35
C GLU A 74 20.90 -29.78 -1.85
N VAL A 75 19.69 -30.35 -1.90
CA VAL A 75 18.44 -29.70 -1.51
C VAL A 75 17.94 -30.27 -0.17
N PRO A 76 17.97 -29.50 0.93
CA PRO A 76 17.46 -29.95 2.22
C PRO A 76 15.99 -30.38 2.13
N GLY A 77 15.69 -31.58 2.62
CA GLY A 77 14.32 -32.11 2.61
C GLY A 77 13.84 -32.65 1.26
N ALA A 78 14.73 -32.89 0.29
CA ALA A 78 14.39 -33.64 -0.92
C ALA A 78 15.13 -34.97 -0.95
N SER A 79 14.39 -36.07 -1.12
CA SER A 79 14.94 -37.40 -1.41
C SER A 79 14.42 -37.90 -2.75
N VAL A 80 15.26 -38.65 -3.45
CA VAL A 80 14.93 -39.25 -4.74
C VAL A 80 15.19 -40.74 -4.66
N THR A 81 14.15 -41.54 -4.89
CA THR A 81 14.27 -42.99 -5.03
C THR A 81 14.21 -43.36 -6.52
N PRO A 82 15.28 -43.98 -7.08
CA PRO A 82 15.28 -44.45 -8.46
C PRO A 82 14.41 -45.70 -8.64
N TYR A 83 13.66 -45.75 -9.73
CA TYR A 83 12.87 -46.89 -10.17
C TYR A 83 13.25 -47.32 -11.58
N GLU A 84 13.09 -48.62 -11.86
CA GLU A 84 13.45 -49.22 -13.15
C GLU A 84 12.71 -48.59 -14.34
N ASP A 85 11.43 -48.25 -14.16
CA ASP A 85 10.61 -47.64 -15.19
C ASP A 85 9.55 -46.68 -14.63
N ALA A 86 8.96 -45.89 -15.53
CA ALA A 86 7.94 -44.90 -15.18
C ALA A 86 6.67 -45.53 -14.57
N GLY A 87 6.35 -46.79 -14.90
CA GLY A 87 5.23 -47.51 -14.32
C GLY A 87 5.48 -47.91 -12.87
N ALA A 88 6.69 -48.35 -12.54
CA ALA A 88 7.12 -48.65 -11.18
C ALA A 88 7.14 -47.39 -10.29
N ALA A 89 7.68 -46.28 -10.81
CA ALA A 89 7.66 -44.98 -10.12
C ALA A 89 6.23 -44.49 -9.87
N ARG A 90 5.35 -44.60 -10.88
CA ARG A 90 3.94 -44.22 -10.74
C ARG A 90 3.20 -45.10 -9.75
N SER A 91 3.50 -46.39 -9.71
CA SER A 91 2.93 -47.32 -8.74
C SER A 91 3.38 -47.01 -7.31
N ALA A 92 4.59 -46.47 -7.11
CA ALA A 92 5.05 -46.02 -5.79
C ALA A 92 4.25 -44.81 -5.31
N PHE A 93 4.06 -43.83 -6.17
CA PHE A 93 3.21 -42.67 -5.92
C PHE A 93 1.76 -43.05 -5.62
N GLU A 94 1.16 -43.94 -6.42
CA GLU A 94 -0.22 -44.42 -6.19
C GLU A 94 -0.41 -45.15 -4.85
N ARG A 95 0.66 -45.74 -4.30
CA ARG A 95 0.65 -46.41 -2.98
C ARG A 95 1.01 -45.48 -1.82
N ASN A 96 1.19 -44.17 -2.06
CA ASN A 96 1.70 -43.20 -1.09
C ASN A 96 3.09 -43.57 -0.54
N ALA A 97 3.93 -44.23 -1.35
CA ALA A 97 5.32 -44.49 -1.02
C ALA A 97 6.27 -43.38 -1.53
N ALA A 98 5.75 -42.46 -2.35
CA ALA A 98 6.44 -41.27 -2.82
C ALA A 98 5.41 -40.14 -2.96
N ASP A 99 5.83 -38.90 -2.74
CA ASP A 99 5.01 -37.69 -2.75
C ASP A 99 4.89 -37.09 -4.16
N ALA A 100 5.81 -37.44 -5.07
CA ALA A 100 5.77 -37.05 -6.47
C ALA A 100 6.49 -38.05 -7.37
N VAL A 101 6.22 -37.96 -8.68
CA VAL A 101 6.92 -38.72 -9.71
C VAL A 101 7.64 -37.77 -10.65
N VAL A 102 8.92 -38.05 -10.93
CA VAL A 102 9.69 -37.34 -11.95
C VAL A 102 10.23 -38.34 -12.97
N VAL A 103 9.77 -38.21 -14.22
CA VAL A 103 10.27 -39.02 -15.33
C VAL A 103 11.20 -38.17 -16.18
N THR A 104 12.48 -38.53 -16.21
CA THR A 104 13.50 -37.83 -16.99
C THR A 104 13.75 -38.54 -18.31
N THR A 105 13.88 -37.77 -19.38
CA THR A 105 14.18 -38.30 -20.73
C THR A 105 15.30 -37.48 -21.33
N ARG A 106 16.34 -38.15 -21.84
CA ARG A 106 17.44 -37.47 -22.52
C ARG A 106 17.24 -37.58 -24.04
N THR A 107 17.04 -36.44 -24.68
CA THR A 107 16.93 -36.38 -26.15
C THR A 107 18.27 -36.66 -26.81
N GLU A 108 18.25 -37.03 -28.09
CA GLU A 108 19.48 -37.23 -28.90
C GLU A 108 20.39 -35.99 -28.94
N SER A 109 19.81 -34.79 -28.77
CA SER A 109 20.54 -33.52 -28.68
C SER A 109 21.21 -33.26 -27.33
N GLY A 110 21.09 -34.18 -26.36
CA GLY A 110 21.62 -34.03 -25.00
C GLY A 110 20.76 -33.16 -24.08
N ARG A 111 19.62 -32.65 -24.55
CA ARG A 111 18.63 -31.95 -23.71
C ARG A 111 17.87 -32.95 -22.84
N VAL A 112 17.76 -32.65 -21.55
CA VAL A 112 16.95 -33.41 -20.60
C VAL A 112 15.57 -32.78 -20.50
N SER A 113 14.52 -33.60 -20.59
CA SER A 113 13.13 -33.23 -20.33
C SER A 113 12.63 -33.99 -19.12
N ALA A 114 12.10 -33.28 -18.12
CA ALA A 114 11.53 -33.86 -16.91
C ALA A 114 10.00 -33.69 -16.93
N ALA A 115 9.28 -34.79 -16.85
CA ALA A 115 7.82 -34.80 -16.67
C ALA A 115 7.49 -35.09 -15.21
N VAL A 116 6.79 -34.16 -14.57
CA VAL A 116 6.48 -34.22 -13.13
C VAL A 116 5.01 -34.55 -12.93
N THR A 117 4.71 -35.53 -12.08
CA THR A 117 3.36 -35.78 -11.57
C THR A 117 3.36 -35.49 -10.07
N ALA A 118 2.47 -34.60 -9.63
CA ALA A 118 2.27 -34.26 -8.22
C ALA A 118 0.77 -34.46 -7.85
N PRO A 119 0.43 -34.56 -6.56
CA PRO A 119 -0.95 -34.71 -6.10
C PRO A 119 -1.85 -33.52 -6.50
N ASP A 120 -3.17 -33.71 -6.44
CA ASP A 120 -4.18 -32.65 -6.60
C ASP A 120 -4.79 -32.30 -5.23
N ALA A 121 -3.95 -31.86 -4.28
CA ALA A 121 -4.31 -31.61 -2.88
C ALA A 121 -3.88 -30.20 -2.42
N THR A 122 -4.84 -29.28 -2.24
CA THR A 122 -4.60 -27.83 -2.13
C THR A 122 -3.38 -27.36 -1.31
N VAL A 123 -3.20 -27.81 -0.06
CA VAL A 123 -2.09 -27.32 0.80
C VAL A 123 -0.81 -28.13 0.63
N GLU A 124 -0.90 -29.45 0.67
CA GLU A 124 0.24 -30.38 0.55
C GLU A 124 0.91 -30.31 -0.82
N THR A 125 0.12 -30.19 -1.89
CA THR A 125 0.63 -30.00 -3.26
C THR A 125 1.45 -28.72 -3.37
N THR A 126 1.10 -27.66 -2.64
CA THR A 126 1.88 -26.41 -2.69
C THR A 126 3.29 -26.65 -2.16
N VAL A 127 3.44 -27.36 -1.04
CA VAL A 127 4.74 -27.71 -0.45
C VAL A 127 5.55 -28.59 -1.41
N ILE A 128 4.93 -29.67 -1.91
CA ILE A 128 5.56 -30.60 -2.84
C ILE A 128 6.04 -29.89 -4.11
N VAL A 129 5.21 -29.02 -4.70
CA VAL A 129 5.57 -28.27 -5.92
C VAL A 129 6.70 -27.27 -5.68
N VAL A 130 6.72 -26.59 -4.53
CA VAL A 130 7.80 -25.67 -4.17
C VAL A 130 9.13 -26.43 -4.04
N GLN A 131 9.13 -27.56 -3.32
CA GLN A 131 10.33 -28.38 -3.15
C GLN A 131 10.79 -29.02 -4.48
N LEU A 132 9.88 -29.55 -5.29
CA LEU A 132 10.19 -30.05 -6.63
C LEU A 132 10.79 -28.97 -7.53
N ARG A 133 10.33 -27.72 -7.41
CA ARG A 133 10.88 -26.61 -8.18
C ARG A 133 12.31 -26.30 -7.77
N GLU A 134 12.63 -26.38 -6.48
CA GLU A 134 14.00 -26.17 -5.99
C GLU A 134 14.93 -27.32 -6.40
N LEU A 135 14.46 -28.56 -6.30
CA LEU A 135 15.16 -29.75 -6.81
C LEU A 135 15.49 -29.61 -8.30
N LEU A 136 14.49 -29.31 -9.14
CA LEU A 136 14.67 -29.20 -10.59
C LEU A 136 15.53 -27.98 -10.98
N ARG A 137 15.47 -26.90 -10.20
CA ARG A 137 16.34 -25.73 -10.38
C ARG A 137 17.80 -26.09 -10.07
N THR A 138 18.04 -26.80 -8.97
CA THR A 138 19.38 -27.26 -8.59
C THR A 138 19.94 -28.21 -9.64
N TYR A 139 19.13 -29.15 -10.11
CA TYR A 139 19.45 -30.01 -11.25
C TYR A 139 19.85 -29.20 -12.51
N GLU A 140 19.05 -28.20 -12.87
CA GLU A 140 19.34 -27.34 -14.02
C GLU A 140 20.66 -26.57 -13.85
N LEU A 141 20.91 -26.02 -12.66
CA LEU A 141 22.14 -25.29 -12.36
C LEU A 141 23.36 -26.21 -12.47
N ASN A 142 23.28 -27.44 -11.93
CA ASN A 142 24.35 -28.43 -12.02
C ASN A 142 24.63 -28.82 -13.48
N GLU A 143 23.59 -29.01 -14.29
CA GLU A 143 23.73 -29.29 -15.72
C GLU A 143 24.35 -28.11 -16.50
N ARG A 144 24.05 -26.86 -16.11
CA ARG A 144 24.63 -25.64 -16.68
C ARG A 144 26.09 -25.49 -16.31
N ASP A 145 26.44 -25.70 -15.04
CA ASP A 145 27.81 -25.59 -14.54
C ASP A 145 28.72 -26.65 -15.18
N ALA A 146 28.22 -27.89 -15.32
CA ALA A 146 28.94 -28.96 -16.02
C ALA A 146 29.20 -28.65 -17.51
N ARG A 147 28.33 -27.84 -18.14
CA ARG A 147 28.42 -27.45 -19.56
C ARG A 147 29.04 -26.09 -19.80
N ALA A 148 29.25 -25.30 -18.75
CA ALA A 148 29.86 -23.98 -18.84
C ALA A 148 31.23 -23.98 -19.56
N PRO A 149 32.11 -25.00 -19.41
CA PRO A 149 33.37 -25.06 -20.16
C PRO A 149 33.22 -25.22 -21.68
N SER A 150 32.05 -25.66 -22.15
CA SER A 150 31.75 -25.85 -23.57
C SER A 150 31.28 -24.56 -24.26
N LEU A 151 31.14 -23.46 -23.52
CA LEU A 151 30.71 -22.18 -24.07
C LEU A 151 31.89 -21.42 -24.64
N GLU A 152 31.80 -21.02 -25.92
CA GLU A 152 32.80 -20.16 -26.58
C GLU A 152 32.72 -18.70 -26.09
N GLU A 153 31.55 -18.28 -25.60
CA GLU A 153 31.30 -16.96 -25.02
C GLU A 153 30.63 -17.08 -23.65
N SER A 154 31.08 -16.27 -22.68
CA SER A 154 30.44 -16.19 -21.37
C SER A 154 29.14 -15.39 -21.43
N PRO A 155 28.02 -15.92 -20.91
CA PRO A 155 26.78 -15.15 -20.79
C PRO A 155 26.99 -13.90 -19.94
N LEU A 156 26.17 -12.86 -20.20
CA LEU A 156 26.13 -11.68 -19.33
C LEU A 156 25.80 -12.12 -17.89
N PRO A 157 26.48 -11.57 -16.88
CA PRO A 157 26.15 -11.86 -15.50
C PRO A 157 24.70 -11.42 -15.24
N LEU A 158 23.98 -12.25 -14.47
CA LEU A 158 22.67 -11.83 -13.97
C LEU A 158 22.88 -10.59 -13.10
N PRO A 159 22.03 -9.55 -13.23
CA PRO A 159 22.07 -8.44 -12.29
C PRO A 159 21.87 -9.00 -10.88
N ASP A 160 22.54 -8.38 -9.90
CA ASP A 160 22.39 -8.75 -8.50
C ASP A 160 20.89 -8.78 -8.17
N ARG A 161 20.42 -9.91 -7.62
CA ARG A 161 19.05 -9.99 -7.12
C ARG A 161 18.97 -9.04 -5.94
N SER A 162 18.49 -7.83 -6.15
CA SER A 162 18.04 -6.98 -5.07
C SER A 162 16.85 -7.69 -4.42
N ASP A 163 16.93 -8.00 -3.14
CA ASP A 163 15.84 -8.54 -2.32
C ASP A 163 14.68 -7.53 -2.28
N THR A 164 13.94 -7.42 -3.38
CA THR A 164 12.73 -6.62 -3.43
C THR A 164 11.67 -7.44 -2.76
N SER A 165 11.50 -7.23 -1.46
CA SER A 165 10.37 -7.78 -0.72
C SER A 165 9.08 -7.47 -1.51
N PRO A 166 8.21 -8.45 -1.78
CA PRO A 166 6.92 -8.22 -2.46
C PRO A 166 6.09 -7.12 -1.78
N TYR A 167 6.32 -6.93 -0.48
CA TYR A 167 5.68 -5.90 0.33
C TYR A 167 6.21 -4.49 0.06
N PHE A 168 7.41 -4.33 -0.50
CA PHE A 168 7.99 -3.01 -0.77
C PHE A 168 7.10 -2.19 -1.71
N THR A 169 6.76 -2.73 -2.89
CA THR A 169 5.90 -2.04 -3.85
C THR A 169 4.55 -1.70 -3.24
N PHE A 170 3.91 -2.65 -2.55
CA PHE A 170 2.62 -2.40 -1.90
C PHE A 170 2.71 -1.30 -0.83
N THR A 171 3.72 -1.35 0.04
CA THR A 171 3.91 -0.38 1.13
C THR A 171 4.07 1.04 0.59
N TYR A 172 4.94 1.25 -0.40
CA TYR A 172 5.25 2.60 -0.87
C TYR A 172 4.28 3.14 -1.91
N THR A 173 3.64 2.27 -2.72
CA THR A 173 2.73 2.73 -3.78
C THR A 173 1.25 2.72 -3.38
N VAL A 174 0.87 1.92 -2.38
CA VAL A 174 -0.53 1.79 -1.92
C VAL A 174 -0.69 2.25 -0.47
N LEU A 175 0.03 1.62 0.47
CA LEU A 175 -0.20 1.83 1.90
C LEU A 175 0.11 3.28 2.34
N ILE A 176 1.30 3.79 2.03
CA ILE A 176 1.70 5.16 2.43
C ILE A 176 0.78 6.22 1.80
N PRO A 177 0.54 6.24 0.47
CA PRO A 177 -0.40 7.19 -0.13
C PRO A 177 -1.80 7.12 0.48
N LEU A 178 -2.33 5.92 0.73
CA LEU A 178 -3.65 5.75 1.34
C LEU A 178 -3.70 6.35 2.76
N LEU A 179 -2.67 6.09 3.58
CA LEU A 179 -2.57 6.62 4.94
C LEU A 179 -2.44 8.15 4.96
N VAL A 180 -1.69 8.73 4.01
CA VAL A 180 -1.49 10.18 3.90
C VAL A 180 -2.76 10.89 3.42
N PHE A 181 -3.55 10.27 2.53
CA PHE A 181 -4.75 10.90 1.98
C PHE A 181 -6.04 10.65 2.75
N LEU A 182 -6.11 9.61 3.60
CA LEU A 182 -7.30 9.36 4.41
C LEU A 182 -7.69 10.58 5.28
N PRO A 183 -6.77 11.24 6.01
CA PRO A 183 -7.10 12.46 6.76
C PRO A 183 -7.58 13.62 5.88
N VAL A 184 -7.06 13.74 4.65
CA VAL A 184 -7.47 14.78 3.68
C VAL A 184 -8.96 14.67 3.38
N PHE A 185 -9.45 13.44 3.13
CA PHE A 185 -10.86 13.18 2.83
C PHE A 185 -11.77 13.44 4.03
N ILE A 186 -11.31 13.08 5.23
CA ILE A 186 -12.07 13.28 6.47
C ILE A 186 -12.19 14.78 6.77
N SER A 187 -11.10 15.54 6.63
CA SER A 187 -11.10 16.99 6.90
C SER A 187 -12.10 17.77 6.05
N GLY A 188 -12.26 17.44 4.76
CA GLY A 188 -13.27 18.11 3.94
C GLY A 188 -14.71 17.73 4.33
N SER A 189 -14.98 16.45 4.64
CA SER A 189 -16.30 16.00 5.10
C SER A 189 -16.69 16.69 6.40
N LEU A 190 -15.73 16.83 7.31
CA LEU A 190 -15.93 17.51 8.59
C LEU A 190 -16.30 18.99 8.38
N ILE A 191 -15.69 19.65 7.41
CA ILE A 191 -16.00 21.05 7.09
C ILE A 191 -17.39 21.20 6.49
N VAL A 192 -17.79 20.29 5.59
CA VAL A 192 -19.15 20.28 5.06
C VAL A 192 -20.16 20.14 6.20
N ASP A 193 -19.96 19.17 7.09
CA ASP A 193 -20.85 18.93 8.21
C ASP A 193 -20.89 20.12 9.17
N SER A 194 -19.73 20.64 9.58
CA SER A 194 -19.64 21.75 10.54
C SER A 194 -20.30 23.03 10.00
N ILE A 195 -20.13 23.34 8.71
CA ILE A 195 -20.74 24.54 8.11
C ILE A 195 -22.25 24.35 7.89
N THR A 196 -22.66 23.21 7.33
CA THR A 196 -24.08 22.96 7.06
C THR A 196 -24.89 22.84 8.35
N GLU A 197 -24.33 22.24 9.40
CA GLU A 197 -24.97 22.19 10.71
C GLU A 197 -25.23 23.59 11.30
N GLU A 198 -24.27 24.50 11.21
CA GLU A 198 -24.48 25.87 11.72
C GLU A 198 -25.47 26.68 10.88
N LEU A 199 -25.54 26.42 9.57
CA LEU A 199 -26.55 27.00 8.68
C LEU A 199 -27.95 26.48 9.01
N ASP A 200 -28.09 25.17 9.19
CA ASP A 200 -29.39 24.52 9.46
C ASP A 200 -29.92 24.89 10.86
N GLN A 201 -29.04 25.08 11.85
CA GLN A 201 -29.42 25.48 13.22
C GLN A 201 -29.63 27.00 13.37
N GLY A 202 -29.37 27.82 12.34
CA GLY A 202 -29.45 29.28 12.40
C GLY A 202 -28.45 29.94 13.35
N THR A 203 -27.45 29.19 13.84
CA THR A 203 -26.47 29.68 14.81
C THR A 203 -25.50 30.68 14.18
N MET A 204 -25.34 30.64 12.85
CA MET A 204 -24.61 31.65 12.08
C MET A 204 -25.20 33.06 12.22
N GLU A 205 -26.52 33.18 12.37
CA GLU A 205 -27.18 34.47 12.53
C GLU A 205 -26.99 35.03 13.95
N LEU A 206 -27.00 34.16 14.97
CA LEU A 206 -26.63 34.55 16.34
C LEU A 206 -25.19 35.04 16.44
N LEU A 207 -24.29 34.48 15.62
CA LEU A 207 -22.89 34.90 15.55
C LEU A 207 -22.67 36.22 14.79
N ARG A 208 -23.63 36.71 13.98
CA ARG A 208 -23.55 38.06 13.38
C ARG A 208 -23.62 39.19 14.40
N VAL A 209 -24.10 38.91 15.63
CA VAL A 209 -24.14 39.89 16.74
C VAL A 209 -22.82 39.91 17.52
N ALA A 210 -21.97 38.89 17.34
CA ALA A 210 -20.61 38.88 17.87
C ALA A 210 -19.67 39.72 16.97
N PRO A 211 -18.59 40.31 17.51
CA PRO A 211 -17.63 41.10 16.74
C PRO A 211 -16.69 40.19 15.91
N VAL A 212 -17.24 39.27 15.12
CA VAL A 212 -16.51 38.35 14.24
C VAL A 212 -17.19 38.27 12.89
N THR A 213 -16.40 38.36 11.82
CA THR A 213 -16.91 38.25 10.45
C THR A 213 -17.16 36.79 10.06
N LEU A 214 -18.07 36.58 9.11
CA LEU A 214 -18.40 35.25 8.60
C LEU A 214 -17.16 34.53 8.03
N ALA A 215 -16.31 35.28 7.32
CA ALA A 215 -15.02 34.78 6.84
C ALA A 215 -14.06 34.38 7.97
N GLU A 216 -14.10 35.03 9.14
CA GLU A 216 -13.25 34.65 10.29
C GLU A 216 -13.72 33.35 10.96
N ILE A 217 -15.02 33.10 10.97
CA ILE A 217 -15.60 31.85 11.48
C ILE A 217 -15.18 30.69 10.57
N VAL A 218 -15.38 30.86 9.26
CA VAL A 218 -14.96 29.88 8.26
C VAL A 218 -13.45 29.67 8.27
N ASP A 219 -12.64 30.74 8.37
CA ASP A 219 -11.19 30.63 8.48
C ASP A 219 -10.78 29.83 9.73
N GLY A 220 -11.45 30.04 10.87
CA GLY A 220 -11.19 29.29 12.11
C GLY A 220 -11.51 27.80 12.00
N LYS A 221 -12.68 27.45 11.45
CA LYS A 221 -13.07 26.05 11.20
C LYS A 221 -12.14 25.37 10.20
N ALA A 222 -11.86 26.04 9.08
CA ALA A 222 -10.95 25.55 8.06
C ALA A 222 -9.54 25.32 8.63
N ALA A 223 -9.02 26.24 9.45
CA ALA A 223 -7.72 26.08 10.08
C ALA A 223 -7.66 24.85 11.01
N ALA A 224 -8.72 24.56 11.78
CA ALA A 224 -8.79 23.36 12.59
C ALA A 224 -8.76 22.08 11.74
N ALA A 225 -9.58 22.01 10.69
CA ALA A 225 -9.63 20.86 9.79
C ALA A 225 -8.32 20.65 9.01
N ILE A 226 -7.68 21.74 8.57
CA ILE A 226 -6.38 21.70 7.88
C ILE A 226 -5.25 21.30 8.83
N GLY A 227 -5.30 21.72 10.10
CA GLY A 227 -4.23 21.44 11.07
C GLY A 227 -4.22 20.00 11.61
N ILE A 228 -5.39 19.37 11.76
CA ILE A 228 -5.50 17.99 12.28
C ILE A 228 -4.89 16.98 11.29
N ALA A 229 -5.14 17.19 10.00
CA ALA A 229 -4.77 16.26 8.95
C ALA A 229 -3.24 15.94 8.93
N PRO A 230 -2.32 16.91 8.84
CA PRO A 230 -0.87 16.64 8.85
C PRO A 230 -0.40 16.09 10.20
N GLY A 231 -1.06 16.41 11.31
CA GLY A 231 -0.78 15.80 12.61
C GLY A 231 -1.06 14.30 12.62
N GLN A 232 -2.19 13.88 12.03
CA GLN A 232 -2.53 12.47 11.86
C GLN A 232 -1.54 11.76 10.92
N ALA A 233 -1.25 12.34 9.76
CA ALA A 233 -0.28 11.76 8.82
C ALA A 233 1.12 11.62 9.44
N LEU A 234 1.61 12.64 10.15
CA LEU A 234 2.90 12.56 10.84
C LEU A 234 2.93 11.41 11.84
N LEU A 235 1.87 11.23 12.63
CA LEU A 235 1.77 10.12 13.57
C LEU A 235 1.83 8.77 12.85
N TRP A 236 1.13 8.61 11.72
CA TRP A 236 1.21 7.39 10.91
C TRP A 236 2.62 7.12 10.39
N LEU A 237 3.27 8.13 9.83
CA LEU A 237 4.62 7.98 9.27
C LEU A 237 5.64 7.61 10.36
N LEU A 238 5.54 8.20 11.55
CA LEU A 238 6.39 7.85 12.69
C LEU A 238 6.15 6.42 13.19
N LEU A 239 4.91 5.94 13.17
CA LEU A 239 4.61 4.54 13.51
C LEU A 239 5.18 3.58 12.47
N LEU A 240 5.07 3.89 11.19
CA LEU A 240 5.66 3.08 10.13
C LEU A 240 7.17 2.99 10.29
N GLU A 241 7.82 4.11 10.60
CA GLU A 241 9.25 4.15 10.90
C GLU A 241 9.61 3.30 12.13
N ALA A 242 8.82 3.39 13.21
CA ALA A 242 8.97 2.54 14.39
C ALA A 242 8.73 1.04 14.11
N ASN A 243 7.95 0.70 13.09
CA ASN A 243 7.71 -0.67 12.62
C ASN A 243 8.75 -1.16 11.59
N GLY A 244 9.81 -0.37 11.32
CA GLY A 244 10.89 -0.74 10.41
C GLY A 244 10.67 -0.35 8.94
N THR A 245 9.66 0.47 8.64
CA THR A 245 9.44 1.04 7.30
C THR A 245 10.02 2.45 7.23
N SER A 246 11.18 2.62 6.60
CA SER A 246 11.82 3.94 6.48
C SER A 246 11.07 4.84 5.50
N VAL A 247 10.65 6.01 5.95
CA VAL A 247 10.00 7.02 5.10
C VAL A 247 10.91 8.22 4.93
N ALA A 248 11.43 8.42 3.71
CA ALA A 248 12.20 9.61 3.37
C ALA A 248 11.28 10.83 3.15
N ASN A 249 11.88 12.03 3.19
CA ASN A 249 11.24 13.30 2.81
C ASN A 249 9.88 13.56 3.49
N VAL A 250 9.77 13.28 4.79
CA VAL A 250 8.54 13.51 5.58
C VAL A 250 8.04 14.96 5.46
N GLY A 251 8.95 15.95 5.48
CA GLY A 251 8.60 17.37 5.33
C GLY A 251 7.82 17.67 4.03
N PRO A 252 8.39 17.39 2.84
CA PRO A 252 7.68 17.52 1.57
C PRO A 252 6.38 16.73 1.48
N ILE A 253 6.31 15.51 2.05
CA ILE A 253 5.07 14.71 2.10
C ILE A 253 3.99 15.47 2.88
N LEU A 254 4.32 15.98 4.07
CA LEU A 254 3.40 16.78 4.89
C LEU A 254 3.01 18.08 4.20
N ALA A 255 3.91 18.73 3.47
CA ALA A 255 3.61 19.94 2.70
C ALA A 255 2.59 19.66 1.59
N LEU A 256 2.81 18.60 0.79
CA LEU A 256 1.88 18.18 -0.25
C LEU A 256 0.51 17.81 0.33
N MET A 257 0.52 17.05 1.43
CA MET A 257 -0.69 16.64 2.15
C MET A 257 -1.47 17.84 2.68
N THR A 258 -0.78 18.82 3.26
CA THR A 258 -1.38 20.07 3.76
C THR A 258 -1.97 20.89 2.62
N ALA A 259 -1.28 20.97 1.48
CA ALA A 259 -1.79 21.63 0.28
C ALA A 259 -3.08 20.97 -0.23
N LEU A 260 -3.09 19.64 -0.35
CA LEU A 260 -4.29 18.91 -0.78
C LEU A 260 -5.44 19.03 0.23
N THR A 261 -5.14 19.02 1.53
CA THR A 261 -6.13 19.26 2.59
C THR A 261 -6.74 20.65 2.45
N THR A 262 -5.91 21.67 2.24
CA THR A 262 -6.36 23.05 2.03
C THR A 262 -7.23 23.16 0.78
N LEU A 263 -6.85 22.49 -0.31
CA LEU A 263 -7.64 22.46 -1.55
C LEU A 263 -9.00 21.80 -1.34
N VAL A 264 -9.04 20.62 -0.73
CA VAL A 264 -10.28 19.86 -0.46
C VAL A 264 -11.18 20.62 0.51
N VAL A 265 -10.62 21.21 1.57
CA VAL A 265 -11.36 22.06 2.51
C VAL A 265 -11.93 23.29 1.80
N SER A 266 -11.19 23.91 0.90
CA SER A 266 -11.69 25.05 0.11
C SER A 266 -12.89 24.65 -0.75
N VAL A 267 -12.80 23.51 -1.44
CA VAL A 267 -13.92 22.96 -2.21
C VAL A 267 -15.12 22.64 -1.31
N ALA A 268 -14.88 22.03 -0.14
CA ALA A 268 -15.91 21.72 0.84
C ALA A 268 -16.65 22.98 1.33
N VAL A 269 -15.92 24.05 1.66
CA VAL A 269 -16.52 25.35 2.04
C VAL A 269 -17.37 25.90 0.90
N GLY A 270 -16.85 25.88 -0.34
CA GLY A 270 -17.60 26.35 -1.51
C GLY A 270 -18.89 25.56 -1.76
N ILE A 271 -18.85 24.24 -1.61
CA ILE A 271 -20.03 23.37 -1.75
C ILE A 271 -21.04 23.65 -0.62
N ALA A 272 -20.57 23.72 0.63
CA ALA A 272 -21.42 24.02 1.77
C ALA A 272 -22.09 25.39 1.64
N ALA A 273 -21.48 26.32 0.90
CA ALA A 273 -22.05 27.64 0.69
C ALA A 273 -23.27 27.68 -0.22
N VAL A 274 -23.35 26.74 -1.17
CA VAL A 274 -24.37 26.74 -2.24
C VAL A 274 -25.37 25.59 -2.09
N ALA A 275 -25.00 24.52 -1.39
CA ALA A 275 -25.82 23.32 -1.27
C ALA A 275 -27.06 23.56 -0.40
N PRO A 276 -28.26 23.10 -0.80
CA PRO A 276 -29.54 23.38 -0.14
C PRO A 276 -29.62 22.83 1.29
N ASP A 277 -29.03 21.68 1.54
CA ASP A 277 -29.07 20.97 2.81
C ASP A 277 -27.78 20.13 2.99
N ARG A 278 -27.57 19.62 4.21
CA ARG A 278 -26.42 18.79 4.56
C ARG A 278 -26.25 17.55 3.67
N GLN A 279 -27.35 16.88 3.29
CA GLN A 279 -27.28 15.65 2.50
C GLN A 279 -26.81 15.94 1.07
N ALA A 280 -27.35 17.00 0.45
CA ALA A 280 -26.90 17.48 -0.85
C ALA A 280 -25.44 17.93 -0.83
N ALA A 281 -25.02 18.65 0.23
CA ALA A 281 -23.65 19.10 0.38
C ALA A 281 -22.66 17.93 0.46
N GLN A 282 -22.99 16.90 1.24
CA GLN A 282 -22.17 15.69 1.39
C GLN A 282 -22.07 14.88 0.10
N LEU A 283 -23.18 14.75 -0.64
CA LEU A 283 -23.17 14.09 -1.93
C LEU A 283 -22.28 14.83 -2.94
N LEU A 284 -22.45 16.16 -3.05
CA LEU A 284 -21.64 16.99 -3.94
C LEU A 284 -20.16 16.95 -3.56
N TYR A 285 -19.85 17.00 -2.27
CA TYR A 285 -18.48 16.87 -1.76
C TYR A 285 -17.86 15.52 -2.14
N SER A 286 -18.58 14.42 -1.89
CA SER A 286 -18.09 13.08 -2.20
C SER A 286 -17.79 12.91 -3.69
N VAL A 287 -18.66 13.43 -4.56
CA VAL A 287 -18.45 13.41 -6.02
C VAL A 287 -17.28 14.32 -6.41
N ALA A 288 -17.21 15.54 -5.88
CA ALA A 288 -16.15 16.49 -6.20
C ALA A 288 -14.77 15.95 -5.82
N VAL A 289 -14.66 15.35 -4.63
CA VAL A 289 -13.44 14.72 -4.13
C VAL A 289 -13.06 13.52 -4.99
N LEU A 290 -14.03 12.66 -5.35
CA LEU A 290 -13.76 11.51 -6.22
C LEU A 290 -13.22 11.95 -7.58
N VAL A 291 -13.78 12.99 -8.18
CA VAL A 291 -13.31 13.54 -9.45
C VAL A 291 -11.93 14.19 -9.29
N LEU A 292 -11.73 14.98 -8.23
CA LEU A 292 -10.47 15.67 -7.97
C LEU A 292 -9.32 14.67 -7.75
N PHE A 293 -9.52 13.71 -6.84
CA PHE A 293 -8.50 12.71 -6.53
C PHE A 293 -8.34 11.68 -7.63
N GLY A 294 -9.43 11.15 -8.19
CA GLY A 294 -9.39 10.19 -9.29
C GLY A 294 -8.73 10.78 -10.54
N GLY A 295 -9.05 12.05 -10.85
CA GLY A 295 -8.38 12.77 -11.93
C GLY A 295 -6.91 13.05 -11.64
N ALA A 296 -6.57 13.43 -10.41
CA ALA A 296 -5.19 13.69 -10.01
C ALA A 296 -4.33 12.42 -10.03
N THR A 297 -4.84 11.28 -9.55
CA THR A 297 -4.10 10.00 -9.54
C THR A 297 -3.94 9.38 -10.93
N ALA A 298 -4.82 9.68 -11.87
CA ALA A 298 -4.69 9.25 -13.26
C ALA A 298 -3.54 9.96 -14.01
N MET A 299 -3.05 11.09 -13.51
CA MET A 299 -1.90 11.78 -14.09
C MET A 299 -0.60 11.04 -13.77
N ALA A 300 0.34 10.96 -14.72
CA ALA A 300 1.63 10.29 -14.52
C ALA A 300 2.43 10.86 -13.32
N GLY A 301 2.24 12.15 -13.00
CA GLY A 301 2.81 12.83 -11.83
C GLY A 301 1.81 13.08 -10.70
N GLY A 302 0.75 12.28 -10.60
CA GLY A 302 -0.31 12.45 -9.61
C GLY A 302 0.19 12.47 -8.16
N PRO A 303 -0.62 12.97 -7.20
CA PRO A 303 -0.19 13.18 -5.83
C PRO A 303 0.19 11.87 -5.13
N ALA A 304 -0.47 10.76 -5.46
CA ALA A 304 -0.10 9.44 -4.94
C ALA A 304 1.30 9.00 -5.40
N ASN A 305 1.65 9.24 -6.67
CA ASN A 305 2.99 8.94 -7.19
C ASN A 305 4.03 9.87 -6.56
N ALA A 306 3.72 11.15 -6.39
CA ALA A 306 4.61 12.09 -5.71
C ALA A 306 4.91 11.65 -4.26
N VAL A 307 3.89 11.24 -3.50
CA VAL A 307 4.08 10.69 -2.14
C VAL A 307 4.95 9.43 -2.17
N ALA A 308 4.69 8.49 -3.07
CA ALA A 308 5.47 7.27 -3.20
C ALA A 308 6.95 7.57 -3.50
N ARG A 309 7.22 8.47 -4.47
CA ARG A 309 8.58 8.87 -4.84
C ARG A 309 9.31 9.57 -3.72
N LEU A 310 8.64 10.48 -3.01
CA LEU A 310 9.20 11.16 -1.84
C LEU A 310 9.54 10.17 -0.73
N ALA A 311 8.67 9.20 -0.46
CA ALA A 311 8.83 8.22 0.60
C ALA A 311 10.03 7.27 0.39
N ILE A 312 10.36 6.93 -0.86
CA ILE A 312 11.52 6.08 -1.20
C ILE A 312 12.78 6.88 -1.61
N ASP A 313 12.78 8.20 -1.41
CA ASP A 313 13.89 9.09 -1.81
C ASP A 313 14.26 9.05 -3.31
N SER A 314 13.25 8.80 -4.16
CA SER A 314 13.39 8.80 -5.63
C SER A 314 12.81 10.07 -6.28
N ALA A 315 12.51 11.09 -5.46
CA ALA A 315 11.92 12.33 -5.92
C ALA A 315 12.92 13.14 -6.74
N ASP A 316 12.49 13.53 -7.94
CA ASP A 316 13.22 14.38 -8.86
C ASP A 316 12.73 15.85 -8.77
N ALA A 317 13.40 16.74 -9.50
CA ALA A 317 13.00 18.16 -9.55
C ALA A 317 11.53 18.36 -9.95
N THR A 318 10.98 17.48 -10.80
CA THR A 318 9.57 17.55 -11.21
C THR A 318 8.62 17.27 -10.04
N THR A 319 8.97 16.32 -9.16
CA THR A 319 8.22 16.04 -7.93
C THR A 319 8.22 17.27 -7.01
N GLY A 320 9.36 17.95 -6.86
CA GLY A 320 9.44 19.21 -6.10
C GLY A 320 8.56 20.32 -6.68
N VAL A 321 8.57 20.50 -8.01
CA VAL A 321 7.71 21.46 -8.71
C VAL A 321 6.23 21.15 -8.50
N LEU A 322 5.85 19.87 -8.53
CA LEU A 322 4.48 19.43 -8.25
C LEU A 322 4.01 19.82 -6.85
N VAL A 323 4.85 19.62 -5.82
CA VAL A 323 4.51 20.03 -4.45
C VAL A 323 4.23 21.53 -4.37
N VAL A 324 5.10 22.34 -4.99
CA VAL A 324 4.92 23.81 -5.04
C VAL A 324 3.68 24.19 -5.84
N ALA A 325 3.42 23.53 -6.96
CA ALA A 325 2.23 23.78 -7.78
C ALA A 325 0.94 23.48 -7.02
N TYR A 326 0.87 22.34 -6.30
CA TYR A 326 -0.28 22.03 -5.44
C TYR A 326 -0.45 23.04 -4.31
N ALA A 327 0.64 23.49 -3.67
CA ALA A 327 0.58 24.53 -2.66
C ALA A 327 0.05 25.86 -3.22
N ALA A 328 0.48 26.26 -4.42
CA ALA A 328 0.00 27.46 -5.09
C ALA A 328 -1.49 27.37 -5.48
N ILE A 329 -1.91 26.23 -6.05
CA ILE A 329 -3.32 25.95 -6.39
C ILE A 329 -4.19 25.98 -5.13
N ALA A 330 -3.74 25.35 -4.05
CA ALA A 330 -4.45 25.32 -2.78
C ALA A 330 -4.60 26.72 -2.18
N ALA A 331 -3.53 27.52 -2.18
CA ALA A 331 -3.58 28.89 -1.71
C ALA A 331 -4.55 29.75 -2.55
N ALA A 332 -4.51 29.61 -3.89
CA ALA A 332 -5.43 30.31 -4.78
C ALA A 332 -6.89 29.90 -4.55
N ALA A 333 -7.16 28.60 -4.39
CA ALA A 333 -8.49 28.09 -4.10
C ALA A 333 -9.03 28.62 -2.76
N TYR A 334 -8.21 28.59 -1.72
CA TYR A 334 -8.57 29.08 -0.39
C TYR A 334 -8.85 30.59 -0.41
N LEU A 335 -8.00 31.39 -1.05
CA LEU A 335 -8.21 32.83 -1.19
C LEU A 335 -9.46 33.15 -2.02
N GLY A 336 -9.72 32.38 -3.08
CA GLY A 336 -10.91 32.52 -3.92
C GLY A 336 -12.19 32.29 -3.11
N VAL A 337 -12.27 31.18 -2.39
CA VAL A 337 -13.43 30.84 -1.56
C VAL A 337 -13.60 31.85 -0.43
N ARG A 338 -12.51 32.25 0.23
CA ARG A 338 -12.54 33.28 1.27
C ARG A 338 -13.09 34.61 0.75
N ARG A 339 -12.74 35.01 -0.48
CA ARG A 339 -13.26 36.23 -1.11
C ARG A 339 -14.76 36.11 -1.39
N VAL A 340 -15.21 34.97 -1.93
CA VAL A 340 -16.63 34.72 -2.21
C VAL A 340 -17.45 34.79 -0.92
N VAL A 341 -17.02 34.07 0.13
CA VAL A 341 -17.68 34.09 1.45
C VAL A 341 -17.70 35.48 2.07
N ALA A 342 -16.65 36.28 1.88
CA ALA A 342 -16.59 37.64 2.42
C ALA A 342 -17.50 38.64 1.67
N VAL A 343 -17.72 38.45 0.37
CA VAL A 343 -18.48 39.38 -0.48
C VAL A 343 -19.96 38.99 -0.57
N GLU A 344 -20.24 37.72 -0.83
CA GLU A 344 -21.59 37.22 -1.07
C GLU A 344 -22.25 36.63 0.18
N GLY A 345 -21.45 36.30 1.21
CA GLY A 345 -21.92 35.54 2.37
C GLY A 345 -22.31 34.11 2.00
N PHE A 346 -23.05 33.45 2.89
CA PHE A 346 -23.77 32.23 2.53
C PHE A 346 -25.12 32.65 1.96
N GLY A 347 -25.41 32.26 0.71
CA GLY A 347 -26.58 32.70 -0.04
C GLY A 347 -27.88 32.12 0.51
N ARG A 348 -28.32 32.61 1.67
CA ARG A 348 -29.65 32.43 2.27
C ARG A 348 -30.03 33.67 3.07
#